data_AF-A0A838GK76-F1
#
_entry.id   AF-A0A838GK76-F1
#
_cell.length_a   1.000
_cell.length_b   1.000
_cell.length_c   1.000
_cell.angle_alpha   90.00
_cell.angle_beta   90.00
_cell.angle_gamma   90.00
#
_symmetry.space_group_name_H-M   'P 1'
#
loop_
_entity.id
_entity.type
_entity.pdbx_description
1 polymer ?
#
loop_
_entity_poly.entity_id
_entity_poly.type
_entity_poly.pdbx_seq_one_letter_code
_entity_poly.pdbx_strand_id
1 'polypeptide(L)'
;MRTIIVLGMHRSGTSAIARALGRLGAETGAPDQLGHLVEHRGLRTVNRQLISRAGGTWDGPPPGAHWLDDPHLERFDARAAEAMRAAFEDADVVVWKDPRTCLTLPRWLPHLGDRPVAVIIHRHPVEVAASLEVRNRMGASLSFAVWERYNAEALRHAAGLPTFVVEYSQTVNEPRESIVALAEALATWGVTLPNDPRTTDVGLVATERHHQADLVDRFDHPDATPSQLALFEHLRRLGGAHDLLIPPTPAPEPSQASVDLMRRAARRRLERRTPSRPHPVR
;
A
#
# COMPACT_ATOMS: atom_id res chain seq x y z
N MET A 1 17.77 0.59 -13.62
CA MET A 1 16.65 1.07 -12.78
C MET A 1 16.58 0.24 -11.50
N ARG A 2 16.64 0.90 -10.33
CA ARG A 2 16.26 0.32 -9.03
C ARG A 2 14.89 0.85 -8.61
N THR A 3 14.02 -0.04 -8.14
CA THR A 3 12.66 0.33 -7.72
C THR A 3 12.51 0.32 -6.21
N ILE A 4 12.06 1.44 -5.64
CA ILE A 4 11.56 1.55 -4.27
C ILE A 4 10.04 1.40 -4.31
N ILE A 5 9.53 0.31 -3.74
CA ILE A 5 8.09 0.02 -3.71
C ILE A 5 7.52 0.50 -2.38
N VAL A 6 6.64 1.48 -2.42
CA VAL A 6 5.96 1.97 -1.21
C VAL A 6 4.63 1.23 -1.03
N LEU A 7 4.61 0.36 -0.03
CA LEU A 7 3.48 -0.50 0.35
C LEU A 7 2.80 0.05 1.62
N GLY A 8 1.50 -0.10 1.69
CA GLY A 8 0.72 0.24 2.87
C GLY A 8 -0.76 0.38 2.55
N MET A 9 -1.60 0.12 3.54
CA MET A 9 -3.04 0.33 3.41
C MET A 9 -3.34 1.81 3.06
N HIS A 10 -4.40 2.04 2.29
CA HIS A 10 -4.96 3.38 2.10
C HIS A 10 -5.07 4.13 3.43
N ARG A 11 -4.76 5.43 3.44
CA ARG A 11 -4.81 6.30 4.63
C ARG A 11 -3.71 6.06 5.69
N SER A 12 -2.71 5.23 5.37
CA SER A 12 -1.54 5.01 6.24
C SER A 12 -0.36 5.96 5.97
N GLY A 13 -0.54 7.00 5.15
CA GLY A 13 0.55 7.95 4.86
C GLY A 13 1.53 7.52 3.76
N THR A 14 1.20 6.52 2.95
CA THR A 14 2.03 6.07 1.81
C THR A 14 2.42 7.19 0.84
N SER A 15 1.57 8.21 0.65
CA SER A 15 1.90 9.37 -0.18
C SER A 15 2.96 10.26 0.45
N ALA A 16 3.04 10.32 1.78
CA ALA A 16 3.99 11.13 2.51
C ALA A 16 5.42 10.59 2.30
N ILE A 17 5.60 9.28 2.48
CA ILE A 17 6.86 8.57 2.15
C ILE A 17 7.23 8.73 0.68
N ALA A 18 6.28 8.52 -0.24
CA ALA A 18 6.58 8.65 -1.67
C ALA A 18 7.03 10.07 -2.05
N ARG A 19 6.43 11.12 -1.47
CA ARG A 19 6.85 12.51 -1.67
C ARG A 19 8.23 12.77 -1.07
N ALA A 20 8.51 12.26 0.13
CA ALA A 20 9.81 12.41 0.77
C ALA A 20 10.91 11.79 -0.10
N LEU A 21 10.72 10.57 -0.59
CA LEU A 21 11.66 9.90 -1.50
C LEU A 21 11.83 10.66 -2.82
N GLY A 22 10.75 11.23 -3.38
CA GLY A 22 10.83 12.10 -4.55
C GLY A 22 11.67 13.36 -4.30
N ARG A 23 11.52 14.00 -3.13
CA ARG A 23 12.34 15.14 -2.72
C ARG A 23 13.80 14.76 -2.47
N LEU A 24 14.07 13.52 -2.11
CA LEU A 24 15.44 12.97 -2.03
C LEU A 24 16.06 12.69 -3.41
N GLY A 25 15.27 12.78 -4.49
CA GLY A 25 15.74 12.69 -5.87
C GLY A 25 15.41 11.37 -6.57
N ALA A 26 14.54 10.53 -6.02
CA ALA A 26 13.98 9.41 -6.77
C ALA A 26 12.91 9.88 -7.76
N GLU A 27 12.83 9.26 -8.93
CA GLU A 27 11.80 9.57 -9.92
C GLU A 27 10.43 9.03 -9.47
N THR A 28 9.40 9.87 -9.48
CA THR A 28 8.03 9.50 -9.11
C THR A 28 7.10 9.36 -10.32
N GLY A 29 7.54 9.83 -11.48
CA GLY A 29 6.81 9.95 -12.73
C GLY A 29 6.46 11.40 -13.05
N ALA A 30 6.17 11.67 -14.33
CA ALA A 30 5.85 13.01 -14.80
C ALA A 30 4.69 13.66 -14.02
N PRO A 31 4.76 14.95 -13.65
CA PRO A 31 3.74 15.59 -12.79
C PRO A 31 2.30 15.50 -13.30
N ASP A 32 2.08 15.54 -14.62
CA ASP A 32 0.77 15.41 -15.26
C ASP A 32 0.21 13.97 -15.20
N GLN A 33 1.10 12.98 -15.07
CA GLN A 33 0.77 11.57 -14.90
C GLN A 33 0.52 11.18 -13.44
N LEU A 34 0.82 12.07 -12.49
CA LEU A 34 0.58 11.84 -11.08
C LEU A 34 -0.83 12.26 -10.64
N GLY A 35 -1.42 11.48 -9.74
CA GLY A 35 -2.57 11.92 -8.95
C GLY A 35 -2.13 12.74 -7.73
N HIS A 36 -3.07 13.40 -7.05
CA HIS A 36 -2.82 14.16 -5.82
C HIS A 36 -2.06 13.37 -4.72
N LEU A 37 -2.24 12.05 -4.66
CA LEU A 37 -1.55 11.17 -3.72
C LEU A 37 -0.26 10.55 -4.28
N VAL A 38 0.29 11.05 -5.40
CA VAL A 38 1.51 10.52 -6.06
C VAL A 38 1.30 9.10 -6.63
N GLU A 39 0.06 8.73 -6.96
CA GLU A 39 -0.22 7.46 -7.65
C GLU A 39 -0.11 7.71 -9.16
N HIS A 40 0.86 7.05 -9.82
CA HIS A 40 1.01 7.12 -11.27
C HIS A 40 -0.25 6.59 -11.97
N ARG A 41 -0.84 7.39 -12.87
CA ARG A 41 -2.13 7.11 -13.52
C ARG A 41 -2.11 5.80 -14.31
N GLY A 42 -1.05 5.57 -15.08
CA GLY A 42 -0.88 4.35 -15.89
C GLY A 42 -0.82 3.10 -15.01
N LEU A 43 0.07 3.09 -14.01
CA LEU A 43 0.27 1.95 -13.11
C LEU A 43 -0.97 1.65 -12.28
N ARG A 44 -1.62 2.70 -11.74
CA ARG A 44 -2.90 2.58 -11.02
C ARG A 44 -3.99 1.97 -11.90
N THR A 45 -4.01 2.29 -13.18
CA THR A 45 -4.99 1.75 -14.12
C THR A 45 -4.82 0.23 -14.28
N VAL A 46 -3.57 -0.23 -14.40
CA VAL A 46 -3.25 -1.67 -14.45
C VAL A 46 -3.70 -2.37 -13.16
N ASN A 47 -3.33 -1.85 -11.99
CA ASN A 47 -3.76 -2.39 -10.70
C ASN A 47 -5.28 -2.50 -10.56
N ARG A 48 -6.00 -1.44 -10.96
CA ARG A 48 -7.47 -1.43 -10.89
C ARG A 48 -8.11 -2.44 -11.82
N GLN A 49 -7.57 -2.61 -13.02
CA GLN A 49 -8.08 -3.59 -13.96
C GLN A 49 -7.84 -5.01 -13.46
N LEU A 50 -6.66 -5.29 -12.89
CA LEU A 50 -6.32 -6.62 -12.37
C LEU A 50 -7.30 -7.05 -11.28
N ILE A 51 -7.51 -6.19 -10.28
CA ILE A 51 -8.48 -6.41 -9.21
C ILE A 51 -9.91 -6.55 -9.77
N SER A 52 -10.29 -5.69 -10.72
CA SER A 52 -11.64 -5.70 -11.28
C SER A 52 -11.94 -6.93 -12.13
N ARG A 53 -10.97 -7.48 -12.86
CA ARG A 53 -11.16 -8.71 -13.64
C ARG A 53 -11.37 -9.92 -12.75
N ALA A 54 -10.71 -9.95 -11.59
CA ALA A 54 -10.95 -10.94 -10.55
C ALA A 54 -12.24 -10.68 -9.73
N GLY A 55 -13.13 -9.80 -10.19
CA GLY A 55 -14.41 -9.50 -9.54
C GLY A 55 -14.30 -8.71 -8.23
N GLY A 56 -13.13 -8.14 -7.92
CA GLY A 56 -12.88 -7.40 -6.69
C GLY A 56 -12.97 -5.88 -6.84
N THR A 57 -12.93 -5.22 -5.69
CA THR A 57 -12.72 -3.77 -5.56
C THR A 57 -11.59 -3.50 -4.56
N TRP A 58 -11.18 -2.24 -4.41
CA TRP A 58 -10.11 -1.91 -3.46
C TRP A 58 -10.54 -2.12 -1.99
N ASP A 59 -11.82 -1.94 -1.69
CA ASP A 59 -12.44 -2.13 -0.36
C ASP A 59 -13.12 -3.50 -0.20
N GLY A 60 -12.91 -4.36 -1.19
CA GLY A 60 -13.44 -5.72 -1.23
C GLY A 60 -12.62 -6.52 -2.25
N PRO A 61 -11.32 -6.72 -2.00
CA PRO A 61 -10.47 -7.41 -2.94
C PRO A 61 -10.85 -8.89 -3.05
N PRO A 62 -10.44 -9.58 -4.12
CA PRO A 62 -10.71 -11.00 -4.27
C PRO A 62 -10.11 -11.79 -3.08
N PRO A 63 -10.80 -12.83 -2.62
CA PRO A 63 -10.35 -13.64 -1.47
C PRO A 63 -9.14 -14.51 -1.84
N GLY A 64 -8.25 -14.75 -0.88
CA GLY A 64 -7.05 -15.58 -1.08
C GLY A 64 -6.01 -14.96 -2.02
N ALA A 65 -4.98 -15.72 -2.37
CA ALA A 65 -3.92 -15.28 -3.30
C ALA A 65 -4.06 -15.86 -4.72
N HIS A 66 -4.80 -16.96 -4.87
CA HIS A 66 -4.94 -17.74 -6.12
C HIS A 66 -5.53 -16.96 -7.30
N TRP A 67 -6.20 -15.84 -7.06
CA TRP A 67 -6.75 -14.99 -8.11
C TRP A 67 -5.66 -14.30 -8.95
N LEU A 68 -4.40 -14.28 -8.47
CA LEU A 68 -3.25 -13.82 -9.24
C LEU A 68 -2.70 -14.88 -10.21
N ASP A 69 -3.07 -16.15 -10.02
CA ASP A 69 -2.58 -17.30 -10.80
C ASP A 69 -3.46 -17.60 -12.03
N ASP A 70 -4.48 -16.78 -12.31
CA ASP A 70 -5.37 -16.96 -13.46
C ASP A 70 -4.57 -16.88 -14.78
N PRO A 71 -4.52 -17.95 -15.59
CA PRO A 71 -3.77 -17.98 -16.85
C PRO A 71 -4.22 -16.91 -17.86
N HIS A 72 -5.46 -16.42 -17.77
CA HIS A 72 -5.95 -15.34 -18.64
C HIS A 72 -5.34 -13.97 -18.29
N LEU A 73 -4.48 -13.90 -17.27
CA LEU A 73 -3.74 -12.71 -16.87
C LEU A 73 -2.39 -12.53 -17.60
N GLU A 74 -1.99 -13.37 -18.56
CA GLU A 74 -0.78 -13.13 -19.37
C GLU A 74 -0.77 -11.75 -20.04
N ARG A 75 -1.95 -11.28 -20.48
CA ARG A 75 -2.11 -9.91 -21.03
C ARG A 75 -1.85 -8.80 -20.01
N PHE A 76 -1.82 -9.10 -18.71
CA PHE A 76 -1.42 -8.14 -17.68
C PHE A 76 0.07 -7.90 -17.66
N ASP A 77 0.90 -8.93 -17.87
CA ASP A 77 2.36 -8.79 -17.76
C ASP A 77 2.91 -7.86 -18.84
N ALA A 78 2.48 -8.06 -20.09
CA ALA A 78 2.83 -7.16 -21.18
C ALA A 78 2.41 -5.71 -20.88
N ARG A 79 1.21 -5.52 -20.30
CA ARG A 79 0.69 -4.20 -19.94
C ARG A 79 1.42 -3.59 -18.73
N ALA A 80 1.80 -4.39 -17.76
CA ALA A 80 2.53 -3.97 -16.57
C ALA A 80 3.95 -3.54 -16.94
N ALA A 81 4.65 -4.34 -17.74
CA ALA A 81 5.96 -4.01 -18.30
C ALA A 81 5.91 -2.71 -19.11
N GLU A 82 4.92 -2.57 -20.00
CA GLU A 82 4.73 -1.35 -20.79
C GLU A 82 4.50 -0.13 -19.90
N ALA A 83 3.61 -0.26 -18.91
CA ALA A 83 3.28 0.84 -18.02
C ALA A 83 4.45 1.24 -17.11
N MET A 84 5.30 0.30 -16.69
CA MET A 84 6.53 0.61 -15.92
C MET A 84 7.53 1.38 -16.78
N ARG A 85 7.80 0.90 -17.99
CA ARG A 85 8.75 1.55 -18.90
C ARG A 85 8.31 2.96 -19.27
N ALA A 86 7.02 3.13 -19.60
CA ALA A 86 6.45 4.44 -19.94
C ALA A 86 6.38 5.40 -18.74
N ALA A 87 6.37 4.89 -17.50
CA ALA A 87 6.28 5.74 -16.31
C ALA A 87 7.63 6.34 -15.89
N PHE A 88 8.73 5.68 -16.23
CA PHE A 88 10.05 5.94 -15.63
C PHE A 88 11.20 5.85 -16.65
N GLU A 89 10.93 6.27 -17.89
CA GLU A 89 11.94 6.28 -18.96
C GLU A 89 13.22 6.98 -18.49
N ASP A 90 14.37 6.31 -18.67
CA ASP A 90 15.72 6.77 -18.30
C ASP A 90 15.99 7.09 -16.82
N ALA A 91 15.15 6.63 -15.89
CA ALA A 91 15.36 6.83 -14.45
C ALA A 91 16.24 5.75 -13.79
N ASP A 92 17.25 6.19 -13.03
CA ASP A 92 18.13 5.28 -12.27
C ASP A 92 17.46 4.68 -11.04
N VAL A 93 16.77 5.52 -10.26
CA VAL A 93 16.03 5.13 -9.04
C VAL A 93 14.61 5.67 -9.13
N VAL A 94 13.64 4.78 -8.98
CA VAL A 94 12.21 5.11 -9.11
C VAL A 94 11.46 4.79 -7.82
N VAL A 95 10.43 5.57 -7.53
CA VAL A 95 9.49 5.33 -6.44
C VAL A 95 8.14 4.98 -7.03
N TRP A 96 7.72 3.74 -6.76
CA TRP A 96 6.40 3.29 -7.16
C TRP A 96 5.48 3.15 -5.96
N LYS A 97 4.37 3.89 -5.99
CA LYS A 97 3.36 3.88 -4.93
C LYS A 97 1.93 3.80 -5.46
N ASP A 98 1.25 2.72 -5.12
CA ASP A 98 -0.21 2.55 -5.11
C ASP A 98 -0.55 1.58 -3.98
N PRO A 99 -1.48 1.90 -3.05
CA PRO A 99 -1.85 0.97 -1.98
C PRO A 99 -2.27 -0.42 -2.51
N ARG A 100 -2.87 -0.50 -3.71
CA ARG A 100 -3.28 -1.77 -4.33
C ARG A 100 -2.10 -2.68 -4.65
N THR A 101 -0.89 -2.13 -4.75
CA THR A 101 0.33 -2.91 -4.93
C THR A 101 0.53 -3.89 -3.78
N CYS A 102 0.04 -3.61 -2.56
CA CYS A 102 0.02 -4.61 -1.49
C CYS A 102 -0.65 -5.92 -1.92
N LEU A 103 -1.67 -5.85 -2.78
CA LEU A 103 -2.44 -7.00 -3.25
C LEU A 103 -1.89 -7.60 -4.55
N THR A 104 -1.24 -6.79 -5.39
CA THR A 104 -0.89 -7.17 -6.77
C THR A 104 0.61 -7.35 -6.99
N LEU A 105 1.45 -7.04 -6.00
CA LEU A 105 2.91 -7.02 -6.12
C LEU A 105 3.52 -8.25 -6.83
N PRO A 106 3.09 -9.51 -6.62
CA PRO A 106 3.68 -10.66 -7.30
C PRO A 106 3.67 -10.55 -8.83
N ARG A 107 2.65 -9.93 -9.41
CA ARG A 107 2.55 -9.74 -10.86
C ARG A 107 3.42 -8.58 -11.37
N TRP A 108 3.85 -7.71 -10.47
CA TRP A 108 4.72 -6.60 -10.82
C TRP A 108 6.20 -6.92 -10.65
N LEU A 109 6.58 -7.76 -9.69
CA LEU A 109 7.99 -8.10 -9.39
C LEU A 109 8.85 -8.37 -10.64
N PRO A 110 8.39 -9.14 -11.65
CA PRO A 110 9.18 -9.38 -12.87
C PRO A 110 9.50 -8.12 -13.70
N HIS A 111 8.88 -6.98 -13.40
CA HIS A 111 8.93 -5.74 -14.17
C HIS A 111 9.55 -4.57 -13.41
N LEU A 112 10.06 -4.79 -12.19
CA LEU A 112 10.59 -3.72 -11.31
C LEU A 112 12.11 -3.55 -11.41
N GLY A 113 12.75 -4.21 -12.37
CA GLY A 113 14.19 -4.21 -12.53
C GLY A 113 14.90 -5.10 -11.50
N ASP A 114 16.22 -4.94 -11.42
CA ASP A 114 17.06 -5.79 -10.58
C ASP A 114 16.97 -5.38 -9.12
N ARG A 115 16.64 -6.35 -8.26
CA ARG A 115 16.62 -6.23 -6.78
C ARG A 115 15.75 -5.06 -6.28
N PRO A 116 14.43 -5.08 -6.51
CA PRO A 116 13.53 -4.09 -5.92
C PRO A 116 13.58 -4.14 -4.39
N VAL A 117 13.40 -2.99 -3.77
CA VAL A 117 13.32 -2.84 -2.31
C VAL A 117 11.93 -2.36 -1.92
N ALA A 118 11.46 -2.74 -0.74
CA ALA A 118 10.15 -2.35 -0.25
C ALA A 118 10.24 -1.36 0.92
N VAL A 119 9.25 -0.48 1.01
CA VAL A 119 8.99 0.34 2.19
C VAL A 119 7.56 0.08 2.60
N ILE A 120 7.36 -0.59 3.73
CA ILE A 120 6.03 -0.85 4.30
C ILE A 120 5.74 0.24 5.32
N ILE A 121 4.71 1.05 5.05
CA ILE A 121 4.17 1.98 6.03
C ILE A 121 2.82 1.51 6.55
N HIS A 122 2.70 1.42 7.87
CA HIS A 122 1.46 1.09 8.54
C HIS A 122 1.02 2.22 9.47
N ARG A 123 -0.27 2.24 9.79
CA ARG A 123 -0.88 3.21 10.70
C ARG A 123 -1.83 2.48 11.65
N HIS A 124 -2.02 3.05 12.84
CA HIS A 124 -2.97 2.55 13.82
C HIS A 124 -4.34 2.27 13.18
N PRO A 125 -4.90 1.06 13.33
CA PRO A 125 -6.14 0.65 12.66
C PRO A 125 -7.32 1.58 12.95
N VAL A 126 -7.46 2.05 14.20
CA VAL A 126 -8.51 3.00 14.60
C VAL A 126 -8.39 4.34 13.88
N GLU A 127 -7.17 4.87 13.68
CA GLU A 127 -6.98 6.12 12.94
C GLU A 127 -7.30 5.93 11.44
N VAL A 128 -6.95 4.76 10.88
CA VAL A 128 -7.32 4.39 9.51
C VAL A 128 -8.83 4.31 9.37
N ALA A 129 -9.52 3.65 10.29
CA ALA A 129 -10.98 3.54 10.32
C ALA A 129 -11.65 4.91 10.43
N ALA A 130 -11.19 5.79 11.33
CA ALA A 130 -11.70 7.16 11.44
C ALA A 130 -11.55 7.94 10.13
N SER A 131 -10.40 7.82 9.45
CA SER A 131 -10.19 8.47 8.15
C SER A 131 -11.06 7.90 7.03
N LEU A 132 -11.30 6.58 7.04
CA LEU A 132 -12.17 5.91 6.08
C LEU A 132 -13.65 6.21 6.33
N GLU A 133 -14.07 6.42 7.57
CA GLU A 133 -15.43 6.82 7.90
C GLU A 133 -15.74 8.20 7.30
N VAL A 134 -14.89 9.20 7.54
CA VAL A 134 -15.05 10.55 6.98
C VAL A 134 -15.09 10.53 5.44
N ARG A 135 -14.19 9.77 4.81
CA ARG A 135 -14.04 9.78 3.35
C ARG A 135 -15.06 8.90 2.62
N ASN A 136 -15.37 7.75 3.19
CA ASN A 136 -16.04 6.65 2.49
C ASN A 136 -17.31 6.16 3.21
N ARG A 137 -17.63 6.68 4.40
CA ARG A 137 -18.73 6.20 5.27
C ARG A 137 -18.61 4.70 5.52
N MET A 138 -17.39 4.28 5.85
CA MET A 138 -17.01 2.90 6.06
C MET A 138 -16.85 2.61 7.56
N GLY A 139 -17.81 1.86 8.10
CA GLY A 139 -17.78 1.46 9.51
C GLY A 139 -16.52 0.67 9.92
N ALA A 140 -16.22 0.70 11.22
CA ALA A 140 -14.98 0.19 11.80
C ALA A 140 -14.68 -1.27 11.42
N SER A 141 -15.65 -2.19 11.59
CA SER A 141 -15.51 -3.59 11.20
C SER A 141 -14.99 -3.80 9.76
N LEU A 142 -15.54 -3.07 8.78
CA LEU A 142 -15.10 -3.19 7.38
C LEU A 142 -13.74 -2.52 7.18
N SER A 143 -13.51 -1.37 7.82
CA SER A 143 -12.22 -0.68 7.79
C SER A 143 -11.09 -1.56 8.33
N PHE A 144 -11.30 -2.27 9.43
CA PHE A 144 -10.31 -3.20 10.00
C PHE A 144 -10.07 -4.42 9.12
N ALA A 145 -11.12 -5.00 8.53
CA ALA A 145 -10.98 -6.12 7.60
C ALA A 145 -10.15 -5.74 6.36
N VAL A 146 -10.38 -4.55 5.78
CA VAL A 146 -9.60 -4.08 4.63
C VAL A 146 -8.17 -3.71 5.08
N TRP A 147 -8.00 -3.09 6.24
CA TRP A 147 -6.68 -2.80 6.81
C TRP A 147 -5.85 -4.07 7.00
N GLU A 148 -6.45 -5.11 7.58
CA GLU A 148 -5.82 -6.41 7.80
C GLU A 148 -5.39 -7.02 6.47
N ARG A 149 -6.33 -7.07 5.52
CA ARG A 149 -6.07 -7.62 4.19
C ARG A 149 -4.89 -6.93 3.52
N TYR A 150 -4.82 -5.61 3.51
CA TYR A 150 -3.74 -4.90 2.82
C TYR A 150 -2.38 -5.10 3.50
N ASN A 151 -2.31 -5.03 4.83
CA ASN A 151 -1.02 -5.15 5.52
C ASN A 151 -0.51 -6.59 5.54
N ALA A 152 -1.39 -7.58 5.71
CA ALA A 152 -1.01 -8.99 5.60
C ALA A 152 -0.44 -9.33 4.21
N GLU A 153 -1.09 -8.85 3.15
CA GLU A 153 -0.64 -9.06 1.77
C GLU A 153 0.66 -8.30 1.47
N ALA A 154 0.85 -7.10 2.04
CA ALA A 154 2.11 -6.39 1.94
C ALA A 154 3.28 -7.20 2.53
N LEU A 155 3.11 -7.73 3.76
CA LEU A 155 4.12 -8.58 4.39
C LEU A 155 4.38 -9.85 3.58
N ARG A 156 3.32 -10.52 3.15
CA ARG A 156 3.41 -11.78 2.40
C ARG A 156 4.10 -11.60 1.05
N HIS A 157 3.79 -10.52 0.33
CA HIS A 157 4.35 -10.27 -1.00
C HIS A 157 5.73 -9.61 -0.98
N ALA A 158 6.10 -8.93 0.10
CA ALA A 158 7.45 -8.40 0.30
C ALA A 158 8.41 -9.41 0.93
N ALA A 159 7.95 -10.63 1.25
CA ALA A 159 8.79 -11.69 1.80
C ALA A 159 10.01 -11.94 0.91
N GLY A 160 11.20 -11.95 1.52
CA GLY A 160 12.48 -12.12 0.82
C GLY A 160 12.98 -10.87 0.09
N LEU A 161 12.29 -9.73 0.15
CA LEU A 161 12.82 -8.45 -0.32
C LEU A 161 13.51 -7.70 0.82
N PRO A 162 14.57 -6.92 0.53
CA PRO A 162 15.03 -5.89 1.45
C PRO A 162 13.89 -4.90 1.72
N THR A 163 13.54 -4.73 2.98
CA THR A 163 12.32 -4.02 3.37
C THR A 163 12.55 -3.12 4.57
N PHE A 164 12.13 -1.87 4.45
CA PHE A 164 12.06 -0.93 5.58
C PHE A 164 10.61 -0.83 6.06
N VAL A 165 10.35 -1.09 7.34
CA VAL A 165 9.02 -0.99 7.94
C VAL A 165 8.96 0.24 8.84
N VAL A 166 7.94 1.07 8.68
CA VAL A 166 7.80 2.31 9.46
C VAL A 166 6.35 2.54 9.87
N GLU A 167 6.15 3.06 11.09
CA GLU A 167 4.85 3.52 11.52
C GLU A 167 4.62 4.97 11.08
N TYR A 168 3.41 5.25 10.58
CA TYR A 168 3.02 6.61 10.17
C TYR A 168 3.16 7.63 11.31
N SER A 169 2.86 7.24 12.54
CA SER A 169 2.99 8.11 13.72
C SER A 169 4.43 8.57 13.92
N GLN A 170 5.41 7.66 13.79
CA GLN A 170 6.84 7.96 13.85
C GLN A 170 7.26 8.88 12.69
N THR A 171 6.81 8.57 11.47
CA THR A 171 7.12 9.39 10.27
C THR A 171 6.66 10.85 10.41
N VAL A 172 5.57 11.08 11.14
CA VAL A 172 4.97 12.41 11.30
C VAL A 172 5.51 13.14 12.53
N ASN A 173 5.79 12.42 13.62
CA ASN A 173 6.32 13.00 14.86
C ASN A 173 7.82 13.27 14.77
N GLU A 174 8.56 12.38 14.11
CA GLU A 174 10.02 12.40 13.97
C GLU A 174 10.42 12.25 12.47
N PRO A 175 9.98 13.19 11.61
CA PRO A 175 10.11 13.06 10.15
C PRO A 175 11.56 12.97 9.69
N ARG A 176 12.44 13.80 10.26
CA ARG A 176 13.87 13.79 9.89
C ARG A 176 14.52 12.45 10.23
N GLU A 177 14.31 11.95 11.44
CA GLU A 177 14.91 10.70 11.91
C GLU A 177 14.41 9.52 11.09
N SER A 178 13.08 9.45 10.86
CA SER A 178 12.47 8.40 10.04
C SER A 178 13.01 8.37 8.60
N ILE A 179 13.19 9.53 7.97
CA ILE A 179 13.69 9.61 6.59
C ILE A 179 15.20 9.34 6.51
N VAL A 180 15.99 9.81 7.48
CA VAL A 180 17.42 9.48 7.56
C VAL A 180 17.62 7.97 7.71
N ALA A 181 16.90 7.32 8.63
CA ALA A 181 16.96 5.88 8.82
C ALA A 181 16.55 5.10 7.55
N LEU A 182 15.49 5.55 6.87
CA LEU A 182 15.07 4.96 5.59
C LEU A 182 16.17 5.10 4.52
N ALA A 183 16.74 6.29 4.36
CA ALA A 183 17.78 6.54 3.36
C ALA A 183 19.07 5.75 3.64
N GLU A 184 19.45 5.59 4.92
CA GLU A 184 20.59 4.77 5.33
C GLU A 184 20.35 3.29 5.00
N ALA A 185 19.16 2.75 5.28
CA ALA A 185 18.79 1.39 4.90
C ALA A 185 18.82 1.19 3.37
N LEU A 186 18.24 2.13 2.62
CA LEU A 186 18.28 2.11 1.16
C LEU A 186 19.71 2.08 0.63
N ALA A 187 20.62 2.89 1.20
CA ALA A 187 22.03 2.90 0.82
C ALA A 187 22.72 1.55 1.06
N THR A 188 22.41 0.85 2.16
CA THR A 188 22.96 -0.50 2.42
C THR A 188 22.49 -1.54 1.39
N TRP A 189 21.32 -1.34 0.78
CA TRP A 189 20.80 -2.18 -0.29
C TRP A 189 21.24 -1.69 -1.69
N GLY A 190 22.16 -0.71 -1.73
CA GLY A 190 22.71 -0.13 -2.95
C GLY A 190 21.82 0.93 -3.60
N VAL A 191 20.73 1.35 -2.98
CA VAL A 191 19.86 2.43 -3.48
C VAL A 191 20.33 3.76 -2.89
N THR A 192 21.12 4.51 -3.66
CA THR A 192 21.57 5.86 -3.26
C THR A 192 20.67 6.92 -3.88
N LEU A 193 20.22 7.88 -3.07
CA LEU A 193 19.43 9.02 -3.49
C LEU A 193 20.31 10.27 -3.60
N PRO A 194 20.12 11.14 -4.61
CA PRO A 194 20.99 12.30 -4.86
C PRO A 194 21.06 13.33 -3.73
N ASN A 195 19.95 13.59 -3.04
CA ASN A 195 19.87 14.67 -2.05
C ASN A 195 20.06 14.13 -0.63
N ASP A 196 20.74 14.90 0.22
CA ASP A 196 21.03 14.50 1.60
C ASP A 196 19.75 14.51 2.47
N PRO A 197 19.37 13.37 3.08
CA PRO A 197 18.18 13.29 3.93
C PRO A 197 18.25 14.13 5.20
N ARG A 198 19.43 14.57 5.63
CA ARG A 198 19.60 15.39 6.85
C ARG A 198 19.27 16.86 6.63
N THR A 199 19.40 17.33 5.39
CA THR A 199 19.25 18.75 5.02
C THR A 199 18.04 19.02 4.12
N THR A 200 17.54 18.01 3.41
CA THR A 200 16.36 18.14 2.55
C THR A 200 15.09 18.35 3.38
N ASP A 201 14.35 19.43 3.13
CA ASP A 201 12.98 19.54 3.62
C ASP A 201 12.09 18.55 2.88
N VAL A 202 11.60 17.53 3.56
CA VAL A 202 10.74 16.48 3.01
C VAL A 202 9.25 16.82 3.02
N GLY A 203 8.87 17.96 3.63
CA GLY A 203 7.49 18.43 3.65
C GLY A 203 6.53 17.53 4.42
N LEU A 204 7.03 16.75 5.37
CA LEU A 204 6.24 15.95 6.31
C LEU A 204 5.87 16.84 7.50
N VAL A 205 4.59 17.18 7.64
CA VAL A 205 4.12 18.07 8.71
C VAL A 205 3.12 17.34 9.61
N ALA A 206 3.23 17.54 10.91
CA ALA A 206 2.33 16.99 11.94
C ALA A 206 0.83 17.24 11.66
N THR A 207 0.51 18.34 10.96
CA THR A 207 -0.85 18.73 10.60
C THR A 207 -1.56 17.77 9.65
N GLU A 208 -0.86 16.83 9.00
CA GLU A 208 -1.49 15.77 8.19
C GLU A 208 -2.13 14.66 9.07
N ARG A 209 -1.89 14.67 10.39
CA ARG A 209 -2.47 13.72 11.35
C ARG A 209 -3.78 14.26 11.94
N HIS A 210 -4.84 14.27 11.12
CA HIS A 210 -6.17 14.77 11.52
C HIS A 210 -6.94 13.89 12.52
N HIS A 211 -6.48 12.65 12.76
CA HIS A 211 -7.09 11.71 13.67
C HIS A 211 -6.00 11.08 14.53
N GLN A 212 -6.07 11.33 15.83
CA GLN A 212 -5.18 10.73 16.83
C GLN A 212 -6.03 9.72 17.61
N ALA A 213 -5.56 8.48 17.73
CA ALA A 213 -6.18 7.55 18.66
C ALA A 213 -5.81 7.95 20.09
N ASP A 214 -6.79 8.02 21.00
CA ASP A 214 -6.58 8.35 22.41
C ASP A 214 -5.72 7.30 23.14
N LEU A 215 -5.60 6.10 22.56
CA LEU A 215 -4.74 5.00 23.00
C LEU A 215 -3.76 4.63 21.88
N VAL A 216 -2.66 5.36 21.79
CA VAL A 216 -1.66 5.22 20.71
C VAL A 216 -0.97 3.83 20.74
N ASP A 217 -0.99 3.15 21.88
CA ASP A 217 -0.21 1.93 22.09
C ASP A 217 -0.95 0.61 21.91
N ARG A 218 -2.29 0.61 21.93
CA ARG A 218 -3.06 -0.62 21.87
C ARG A 218 -4.20 -0.52 20.88
N PHE A 219 -4.31 -1.54 20.04
CA PHE A 219 -5.48 -1.74 19.19
C PHE A 219 -6.59 -2.43 19.99
N ASP A 220 -7.21 -1.68 20.90
CA ASP A 220 -8.32 -2.15 21.73
C ASP A 220 -9.63 -1.52 21.25
N HIS A 221 -10.38 -2.26 20.45
CA HIS A 221 -11.65 -1.81 19.89
C HIS A 221 -12.64 -2.99 19.80
N PRO A 222 -13.92 -2.82 20.17
CA PRO A 222 -14.89 -3.93 20.23
C PRO A 222 -15.12 -4.64 18.88
N ASP A 223 -15.05 -3.90 17.77
CA ASP A 223 -15.13 -4.48 16.40
C ASP A 223 -13.85 -5.19 15.92
N ALA A 224 -12.74 -5.15 16.68
CA ALA A 224 -11.48 -5.72 16.24
C ALA A 224 -11.40 -7.23 16.52
N THR A 225 -10.81 -7.98 15.60
CA THR A 225 -10.59 -9.43 15.77
C THR A 225 -9.20 -9.73 16.35
N PRO A 226 -8.99 -10.88 17.01
CA PRO A 226 -7.67 -11.27 17.51
C PRO A 226 -6.58 -11.30 16.43
N SER A 227 -6.92 -11.71 15.20
CA SER A 227 -5.98 -11.70 14.07
C SER A 227 -5.51 -10.30 13.69
N GLN A 228 -6.39 -9.30 13.79
CA GLN A 228 -6.08 -7.92 13.48
C GLN A 228 -5.20 -7.28 14.56
N LEU A 229 -5.46 -7.61 15.83
CA LEU A 229 -4.60 -7.22 16.96
C LEU A 229 -3.19 -7.82 16.78
N ALA A 230 -3.11 -9.12 16.52
CA ALA A 230 -1.84 -9.82 16.33
C ALA A 230 -1.03 -9.24 15.16
N LEU A 231 -1.70 -8.93 14.03
CA LEU A 231 -1.06 -8.27 12.89
C LEU A 231 -0.56 -6.87 13.24
N PHE A 232 -1.32 -6.08 13.99
CA PHE A 232 -0.91 -4.72 14.39
C PHE A 232 0.34 -4.75 15.27
N GLU A 233 0.35 -5.59 16.29
CA GLU A 233 1.52 -5.76 17.15
C GLU A 233 2.73 -6.30 16.39
N HIS A 234 2.50 -7.19 15.43
CA HIS A 234 3.57 -7.74 14.61
C HIS A 234 4.20 -6.65 13.72
N LEU A 235 3.40 -5.81 13.06
CA LEU A 235 3.90 -4.69 12.27
C LEU A 235 4.77 -3.73 13.12
N ARG A 236 4.34 -3.42 14.35
CA ARG A 236 5.14 -2.60 15.28
C ARG A 236 6.47 -3.24 15.63
N ARG A 237 6.50 -4.55 15.89
CA ARG A 237 7.75 -5.29 16.17
C ARG A 237 8.69 -5.34 14.98
N LEU A 238 8.17 -5.26 13.76
CA LEU A 238 8.96 -5.22 12.54
C LEU A 238 9.58 -3.84 12.24
N GLY A 239 9.31 -2.78 13.02
CA GLY A 239 9.84 -1.44 12.71
C GLY A 239 11.36 -1.42 12.46
N GLY A 240 11.78 -0.75 11.39
CA GLY A 240 13.19 -0.64 10.97
C GLY A 240 13.53 -1.39 9.69
N ALA A 241 14.84 -1.59 9.46
CA ALA A 241 15.38 -2.19 8.25
C ALA A 241 15.52 -3.71 8.37
N HIS A 242 15.16 -4.43 7.29
CA HIS A 242 15.31 -5.88 7.14
C HIS A 242 16.00 -6.17 5.82
N ASP A 243 17.18 -6.78 5.83
CA ASP A 243 17.89 -7.17 4.60
C ASP A 243 17.10 -8.19 3.78
N LEU A 244 16.36 -9.06 4.47
CA LEU A 244 15.38 -9.97 3.91
C LEU A 244 14.19 -10.00 4.86
N LEU A 245 13.03 -9.51 4.41
CA LEU A 245 11.83 -9.56 5.22
C LEU A 245 11.38 -11.01 5.41
N ILE A 246 11.23 -11.42 6.67
CA ILE A 246 10.67 -12.71 7.05
C ILE A 246 9.24 -12.48 7.51
N PRO A 247 8.22 -12.95 6.76
CA PRO A 247 6.84 -12.79 7.17
C PRO A 247 6.53 -13.65 8.41
N PRO A 248 5.54 -13.24 9.21
CA PRO A 248 5.05 -14.02 10.34
C PRO A 248 4.57 -15.42 9.91
N THR A 249 4.79 -16.42 10.77
CA THR A 249 4.30 -17.79 10.60
C THR A 249 3.44 -18.19 11.81
N PRO A 250 2.15 -18.56 11.65
CA PRO A 250 1.41 -18.56 10.38
C PRO A 250 1.21 -17.15 9.82
N ALA A 251 1.04 -17.06 8.51
CA ALA A 251 0.73 -15.79 7.87
C ALA A 251 -0.61 -15.25 8.41
N PRO A 252 -0.72 -13.96 8.74
CA PRO A 252 -1.96 -13.31 9.13
C PRO A 252 -2.98 -13.48 8.02
N GLU A 253 -4.09 -14.15 8.32
CA GLU A 253 -5.21 -14.28 7.39
C GLU A 253 -6.46 -13.62 7.96
N PRO A 254 -7.21 -12.87 7.13
CA PRO A 254 -8.48 -12.33 7.57
C PRO A 254 -9.43 -13.45 7.98
N SER A 255 -10.14 -13.24 9.11
CA SER A 255 -11.21 -14.15 9.53
C SER A 255 -12.26 -14.34 8.43
N GLN A 256 -12.99 -15.47 8.44
CA GLN A 256 -14.07 -15.69 7.48
C GLN A 256 -15.11 -14.56 7.52
N ALA A 257 -15.39 -14.00 8.70
CA ALA A 257 -16.28 -12.85 8.86
C ALA A 257 -15.72 -11.59 8.17
N SER A 258 -14.42 -11.31 8.29
CA SER A 258 -13.73 -10.24 7.56
C SER A 258 -13.85 -10.44 6.04
N VAL A 259 -13.62 -11.66 5.56
CA VAL A 259 -13.74 -12.02 4.14
C VAL A 259 -15.16 -11.78 3.63
N ASP A 260 -16.18 -12.24 4.35
CA ASP A 260 -17.58 -12.06 3.96
C ASP A 260 -18.00 -10.59 3.97
N LEU A 261 -17.49 -9.81 4.93
CA LEU A 261 -17.74 -8.37 5.00
C LEU A 261 -17.17 -7.64 3.77
N MET A 262 -15.93 -7.95 3.40
CA MET A 262 -15.29 -7.42 2.19
C MET A 262 -16.02 -7.85 0.91
N ARG A 263 -16.43 -9.12 0.80
CA ARG A 263 -17.23 -9.62 -0.35
C ARG A 263 -18.55 -8.87 -0.49
N ARG A 264 -19.28 -8.64 0.61
CA ARG A 264 -20.51 -7.83 0.60
C ARG A 264 -20.24 -6.38 0.18
N ALA A 265 -19.12 -5.79 0.61
CA ALA A 265 -18.73 -4.45 0.19
C ALA A 265 -18.44 -4.38 -1.32
N ALA A 266 -17.68 -5.34 -1.86
CA ALA A 266 -17.38 -5.45 -3.28
C ALA A 266 -18.66 -5.54 -4.12
N ARG A 267 -19.56 -6.46 -3.76
CA ARG A 267 -20.84 -6.67 -4.44
C ARG A 267 -21.66 -5.38 -4.53
N ARG A 268 -21.85 -4.69 -3.40
CA ARG A 268 -22.60 -3.41 -3.35
C ARG A 268 -21.95 -2.34 -4.23
N ARG A 269 -20.63 -2.28 -4.28
CA ARG A 269 -19.90 -1.29 -5.10
C ARG A 269 -20.00 -1.60 -6.59
N LEU A 270 -19.96 -2.88 -6.98
CA LEU A 270 -20.12 -3.32 -8.36
C LEU A 270 -21.55 -3.11 -8.87
N GLU A 271 -22.56 -3.41 -8.04
CA GLU A 271 -23.98 -3.14 -8.33
C GLU A 271 -24.22 -1.64 -8.60
N ARG A 272 -23.62 -0.75 -7.80
CA ARG A 272 -23.71 0.71 -8.01
C ARG A 272 -23.00 1.22 -9.28
N ARG A 273 -22.06 0.46 -9.83
CA ARG A 273 -21.33 0.82 -11.06
C ARG A 273 -22.02 0.33 -12.33
N THR A 274 -22.95 -0.61 -12.20
CA THR A 274 -23.73 -1.11 -13.33
C THR A 274 -24.87 -0.13 -13.57
N PRO A 275 -24.99 0.51 -14.75
CA PRO A 275 -26.13 1.38 -15.04
C PRO A 275 -27.42 0.57 -14.85
N SER A 276 -28.40 1.14 -14.14
CA SER A 276 -29.76 0.61 -14.12
C SER A 276 -30.20 0.38 -15.57
N ARG A 277 -30.54 -0.88 -15.93
CA ARG A 277 -31.14 -1.21 -17.23
C ARG A 277 -32.25 -0.19 -17.51
N PRO A 278 -32.34 0.42 -18.71
CA PRO A 278 -33.48 1.25 -19.03
C PRO A 278 -34.74 0.41 -18.89
N HIS A 279 -35.70 0.89 -18.10
CA HIS A 279 -37.02 0.28 -18.04
C HIS A 279 -37.58 0.21 -19.47
N PRO A 280 -38.18 -0.92 -19.89
CA PRO A 280 -38.89 -0.95 -21.16
C PRO A 280 -40.03 0.06 -21.05
N VAL A 281 -39.94 1.13 -21.84
CA VAL A 281 -41.05 2.03 -22.09
C VAL A 281 -42.14 1.16 -22.74
N ARG A 282 -43.26 1.01 -22.03
CA ARG A 282 -44.47 0.38 -22.55
C ARG A 282 -45.18 1.33 -23.49
#